data_AF-A0A6S7BXG1-F1
#
_entry.id   AF-A0A6S7BXG1-F1
#
_cell.length_a   1.000
_cell.length_b   1.000
_cell.length_c   1.000
_cell.angle_alpha   90.00
_cell.angle_beta   90.00
_cell.angle_gamma   90.00
#
_symmetry.space_group_name_H-M   'P 1'
#
loop_
_entity.id
_entity.type
_entity.pdbx_description
1 polymer ?
#
loop_
_entity_poly.entity_id
_entity_poly.type
_entity_poly.pdbx_seq_one_letter_code
_entity_poly.pdbx_strand_id
1 'polypeptide(L)'
;MRDMGKALLYKSVKSLVAAMALSGFQSIYADEVINYSNCTQHLGGGGFGDFDCYEIHAKSLEADNKKVFNAIKLARGVTSANRIELSGYMRAQDDAAKACDLAIKLEYPSQKERAQRDHIELYDVMAARCHYSIRKQQNEFLHDLHSITND
;
A
#
# COMPACT_ATOMS: atom_id res chain seq x y z
N MET A 1 8.18 -17.21 -64.55
CA MET A 1 8.08 -18.01 -63.31
C MET A 1 8.87 -17.44 -62.11
N ARG A 2 9.44 -16.21 -62.16
CA ARG A 2 10.25 -15.64 -61.06
C ARG A 2 9.48 -14.71 -60.10
N ASP A 3 8.31 -14.21 -60.49
CA ASP A 3 7.55 -13.22 -59.70
C ASP A 3 6.51 -13.81 -58.73
N MET A 4 6.02 -15.03 -58.98
CA MET A 4 5.03 -15.66 -58.08
C MET A 4 5.64 -16.02 -56.71
N GLY A 5 6.93 -16.31 -56.64
CA GLY A 5 7.62 -16.66 -55.39
C GLY A 5 7.75 -15.48 -54.42
N LYS A 6 7.93 -14.26 -54.93
CA LYS A 6 8.05 -13.04 -54.10
C LYS A 6 6.71 -12.61 -53.50
N ALA A 7 5.62 -12.76 -54.26
CA ALA A 7 4.27 -12.45 -53.79
C ALA A 7 3.81 -13.39 -52.67
N LEU A 8 4.19 -14.67 -52.74
CA LEU A 8 3.89 -15.65 -51.69
C LEU A 8 4.66 -15.34 -50.40
N LEU A 9 5.96 -15.07 -50.50
CA LEU A 9 6.82 -14.73 -49.37
C LEU A 9 6.36 -13.45 -48.66
N TYR A 10 5.93 -12.43 -49.42
CA TYR A 10 5.40 -11.19 -48.88
C TYR A 10 4.07 -11.36 -48.13
N LYS A 11 3.17 -12.22 -48.63
CA LYS A 11 1.93 -12.60 -47.94
C LYS A 11 2.22 -13.35 -46.64
N SER A 12 3.14 -14.31 -46.67
CA SER A 12 3.55 -15.09 -45.50
C SER A 12 4.15 -14.20 -44.40
N VAL A 13 5.03 -13.27 -44.77
CA VAL A 13 5.66 -12.33 -43.82
C VAL A 13 4.63 -11.36 -43.24
N LYS A 14 3.67 -10.85 -44.05
CA LYS A 14 2.59 -10.00 -43.54
C LYS A 14 1.68 -10.72 -42.54
N SER A 15 1.33 -11.98 -42.79
CA SER A 15 0.55 -12.78 -41.83
C SER A 15 1.33 -13.05 -40.55
N LEU A 16 2.65 -13.26 -40.63
CA LEU A 16 3.49 -13.50 -39.45
C LEU A 16 3.67 -12.23 -38.60
N VAL A 17 3.84 -11.07 -39.24
CA VAL A 17 3.89 -9.77 -38.54
C VAL A 17 2.53 -9.40 -37.94
N ALA A 18 1.42 -9.68 -38.64
CA ALA A 18 0.08 -9.48 -38.09
C ALA A 18 -0.20 -10.42 -36.90
N ALA A 19 0.23 -11.68 -36.97
CA ALA A 19 0.11 -12.63 -35.87
C ALA A 19 0.94 -12.19 -34.65
N MET A 20 2.17 -11.72 -34.86
CA MET A 20 3.02 -11.19 -33.77
C MET A 20 2.46 -9.89 -33.17
N ALA A 21 1.85 -9.02 -33.98
CA ALA A 21 1.17 -7.83 -33.48
C ALA A 21 -0.10 -8.18 -32.68
N LEU A 22 -0.77 -9.29 -33.00
CA LEU A 22 -1.95 -9.76 -32.27
C LEU A 22 -1.58 -10.58 -31.01
N SER A 23 -0.42 -11.24 -30.98
CA SER A 23 0.05 -12.00 -29.81
C SER A 23 0.93 -11.17 -28.86
N GLY A 24 1.51 -10.06 -29.31
CA GLY A 24 2.37 -9.18 -28.51
C GLY A 24 1.63 -8.23 -27.57
N PHE A 25 0.31 -8.12 -27.71
CA PHE A 25 -0.59 -7.40 -26.80
C PHE A 25 -1.56 -8.38 -26.13
N GLN A 26 -1.07 -9.50 -25.62
CA GLN A 26 -1.72 -10.03 -24.43
C GLN A 26 -1.38 -9.04 -23.32
N SER A 27 -2.27 -8.09 -23.06
CA SER A 27 -2.24 -7.35 -21.81
C SER A 27 -2.03 -8.40 -20.73
N ILE A 28 -0.91 -8.29 -20.02
CA ILE A 28 -0.69 -8.99 -18.78
C ILE A 28 -1.68 -8.33 -17.80
N TYR A 29 -2.97 -8.60 -17.96
CA TYR A 29 -3.91 -8.42 -16.90
C TYR A 29 -3.50 -9.48 -15.88
N ALA A 30 -3.00 -9.01 -14.74
CA ALA A 30 -2.91 -9.84 -13.56
C ALA A 30 -4.30 -10.48 -13.36
N ASP A 31 -4.37 -11.80 -13.53
CA ASP A 31 -5.60 -12.60 -13.48
C ASP A 31 -6.20 -12.65 -12.05
N GLU A 32 -5.47 -12.10 -11.08
CA GLU A 32 -6.00 -11.88 -9.74
C GLU A 32 -6.54 -10.46 -9.62
N VAL A 33 -7.85 -10.37 -9.36
CA VAL A 33 -8.42 -9.18 -8.71
C VAL A 33 -7.59 -8.92 -7.46
N ILE A 34 -6.79 -7.85 -7.46
CA ILE A 34 -6.01 -7.45 -6.29
C ILE A 34 -7.02 -7.21 -5.16
N ASN A 35 -6.99 -8.08 -4.17
CA ASN A 35 -7.79 -8.03 -2.96
C ASN A 35 -6.84 -7.74 -1.78
N TYR A 36 -7.39 -7.20 -0.70
CA TYR A 36 -6.74 -6.94 0.59
C TYR A 36 -5.72 -8.01 1.03
N SER A 37 -5.92 -9.30 0.74
CA SER A 37 -4.99 -10.37 1.14
C SER A 37 -3.78 -10.60 0.21
N ASN A 38 -3.86 -10.28 -1.10
CA ASN A 38 -2.76 -10.50 -2.06
C ASN A 38 -1.97 -9.22 -2.37
N CYS A 39 -2.56 -8.06 -2.06
CA CYS A 39 -1.96 -6.76 -2.31
C CYS A 39 -0.61 -6.59 -1.61
N THR A 40 -0.44 -7.18 -0.42
CA THR A 40 0.84 -7.13 0.31
C THR A 40 1.86 -8.17 -0.12
N GLN A 41 1.42 -9.25 -0.79
CA GLN A 41 2.31 -10.36 -1.23
C GLN A 41 3.19 -9.97 -2.43
N HIS A 42 2.77 -8.96 -3.19
CA HIS A 42 3.54 -8.41 -4.31
C HIS A 42 4.29 -7.12 -3.94
N LEU A 43 4.31 -6.74 -2.66
CA LEU A 43 5.06 -5.58 -2.19
C LEU A 43 6.56 -5.88 -2.17
N GLY A 44 7.24 -5.34 -3.18
CA GLY A 44 8.69 -5.47 -3.32
C GLY A 44 9.27 -4.60 -4.43
N GLY A 45 8.42 -3.97 -5.25
CA GLY A 45 8.84 -3.16 -6.39
C GLY A 45 8.93 -1.66 -6.14
N GLY A 46 8.40 -1.14 -5.03
CA GLY A 46 8.40 0.31 -4.76
C GLY A 46 7.64 1.12 -5.82
N GLY A 47 6.74 0.48 -6.56
CA GLY A 47 6.02 1.07 -7.68
C GLY A 47 4.78 1.83 -7.21
N PHE A 48 4.29 2.73 -8.07
CA PHE A 48 3.09 3.53 -7.80
C PHE A 48 1.83 2.71 -7.50
N GLY A 49 1.75 1.47 -8.00
CA GLY A 49 0.65 0.53 -7.71
C GLY A 49 0.58 0.06 -6.25
N ASP A 50 1.66 0.23 -5.48
CA ASP A 50 1.71 -0.17 -4.06
C ASP A 50 1.08 0.90 -3.15
N PHE A 51 0.85 2.13 -3.65
CA PHE A 51 0.35 3.26 -2.85
C PHE A 51 -1.02 2.99 -2.23
N ASP A 52 -2.01 2.67 -3.07
CA ASP A 52 -3.39 2.42 -2.64
C ASP A 52 -3.44 1.25 -1.65
N CYS A 53 -2.58 0.26 -1.86
CA CYS A 53 -2.40 -0.87 -0.97
C CYS A 53 -2.04 -0.42 0.45
N TYR A 54 -0.94 0.33 0.56
CA TYR A 54 -0.45 0.80 1.85
C TYR A 54 -1.43 1.74 2.54
N GLU A 55 -2.03 2.67 1.80
CA GLU A 55 -3.02 3.63 2.30
C GLU A 55 -4.25 2.93 2.91
N ILE A 56 -4.87 2.02 2.15
CA ILE A 56 -6.08 1.31 2.58
C ILE A 56 -5.77 0.42 3.79
N HIS A 57 -4.65 -0.31 3.77
CA HIS A 57 -4.27 -1.16 4.89
C HIS A 57 -3.90 -0.35 6.13
N ALA A 58 -3.17 0.76 6.00
CA ALA A 58 -2.84 1.63 7.12
C ALA A 58 -4.12 2.15 7.81
N LYS A 59 -5.13 2.57 7.04
CA LYS A 59 -6.44 3.00 7.57
C LYS A 59 -7.17 1.87 8.29
N SER A 60 -7.17 0.67 7.70
CA SER A 60 -7.79 -0.51 8.31
C SER A 60 -7.10 -0.89 9.63
N LEU A 61 -5.77 -0.89 9.66
CA LEU A 61 -4.99 -1.13 10.88
C LEU A 61 -5.22 -0.06 11.93
N GLU A 62 -5.31 1.23 11.55
CA GLU A 62 -5.61 2.31 12.49
C GLU A 62 -7.00 2.13 13.14
N ALA A 63 -8.01 1.73 12.37
CA ALA A 63 -9.33 1.45 12.90
C ALA A 63 -9.31 0.28 13.90
N ASP A 64 -8.59 -0.80 13.58
CA ASP A 64 -8.45 -1.94 14.47
C ASP A 64 -7.63 -1.61 15.73
N ASN A 65 -6.54 -0.84 15.60
CA ASN A 65 -5.74 -0.35 16.73
C ASN A 65 -6.61 0.43 17.72
N LYS A 66 -7.49 1.32 17.23
CA LYS A 66 -8.43 2.06 18.08
C LYS A 66 -9.40 1.13 18.80
N LYS A 67 -9.90 0.10 18.11
CA LYS A 67 -10.80 -0.90 18.69
C LYS A 67 -10.12 -1.68 19.82
N VAL A 68 -8.93 -2.23 19.58
CA VAL A 68 -8.18 -3.02 20.56
C VAL A 68 -7.72 -2.15 21.72
N PHE A 69 -7.22 -0.94 21.47
CA PHE A 69 -6.89 0.05 22.50
C PHE A 69 -8.06 0.28 23.47
N ASN A 70 -9.26 0.50 22.93
CA ASN A 70 -10.45 0.72 23.76
C ASN A 70 -10.82 -0.52 24.57
N ALA A 71 -10.66 -1.73 24.00
CA ALA A 71 -10.88 -2.98 24.73
C ALA A 71 -9.92 -3.13 25.92
N ILE A 72 -8.61 -2.94 25.71
CA ILE A 72 -7.60 -3.00 26.77
C ILE A 72 -7.89 -1.97 27.87
N LYS A 73 -8.24 -0.73 27.49
CA LYS A 73 -8.53 0.34 28.44
C LYS A 73 -9.69 -0.02 29.39
N LEU A 74 -10.66 -0.79 28.90
CA LEU A 74 -11.84 -1.24 29.65
C LEU A 74 -11.63 -2.58 30.38
N ALA A 75 -10.53 -3.29 30.11
CA ALA A 75 -10.25 -4.58 30.73
C ALA A 75 -10.12 -4.48 32.26
N ARG A 76 -10.53 -5.54 32.94
CA ARG A 76 -10.42 -5.66 34.41
C ARG A 76 -8.94 -5.78 34.79
N GLY A 77 -8.57 -5.24 35.95
CA GLY A 77 -7.17 -5.28 36.41
C GLY A 77 -6.25 -4.20 35.81
N VAL A 78 -6.68 -3.50 34.77
CA VAL A 78 -5.91 -2.37 34.21
C VAL A 78 -6.06 -1.13 35.11
N THR A 79 -4.95 -0.72 35.72
CA THR A 79 -4.89 0.45 36.62
C THR A 79 -5.02 1.78 35.87
N SER A 80 -5.31 2.86 36.59
CA SER A 80 -5.31 4.21 36.01
C SER A 80 -3.95 4.60 35.41
N ALA A 81 -2.84 4.22 36.06
CA ALA A 81 -1.49 4.44 35.55
C ALA A 81 -1.27 3.72 34.21
N ASN A 82 -1.64 2.44 34.11
CA ASN A 82 -1.53 1.69 32.86
C ASN A 82 -2.36 2.31 31.73
N ARG A 83 -3.56 2.83 32.04
CA ARG A 83 -4.39 3.54 31.04
C ARG A 83 -3.74 4.82 30.53
N ILE A 84 -3.04 5.55 31.40
CA ILE A 84 -2.32 6.77 31.04
C ILE A 84 -1.14 6.43 30.13
N GLU A 85 -0.34 5.41 30.50
CA GLU A 85 0.78 4.93 29.68
C GLU A 85 0.31 4.46 28.31
N LEU A 86 -0.75 3.64 28.26
CA LEU A 86 -1.33 3.18 26.99
C LEU A 86 -1.82 4.35 26.12
N SER A 87 -2.43 5.38 26.73
CA SER A 87 -2.84 6.59 26.01
C SER A 87 -1.64 7.44 25.54
N GLY A 88 -0.54 7.43 26.30
CA GLY A 88 0.74 8.01 25.92
C GLY A 88 1.34 7.31 24.70
N TYR A 89 1.36 5.97 24.73
CA TYR A 89 1.80 5.14 23.62
C TYR A 89 1.02 5.44 22.32
N MET A 90 -0.31 5.51 22.38
CA MET A 90 -1.13 5.84 21.19
C MET A 90 -0.73 7.19 20.58
N ARG A 91 -0.52 8.21 21.41
CA ARG A 91 -0.09 9.55 20.96
C ARG A 91 1.29 9.51 20.32
N ALA A 92 2.24 8.78 20.92
CA ALA A 92 3.59 8.65 20.37
C ALA A 92 3.59 7.96 19.00
N GLN A 93 2.75 6.94 18.81
CA GLN A 93 2.58 6.27 17.51
C GLN A 93 1.96 7.22 16.46
N ASP A 94 0.96 8.02 16.84
CA ASP A 94 0.36 9.02 15.94
C ASP A 94 1.37 10.12 15.55
N ASP A 95 2.21 10.55 16.48
CA ASP A 95 3.26 11.53 16.19
C ASP A 95 4.36 10.95 15.30
N ALA A 96 4.73 9.67 15.49
CA ALA A 96 5.63 8.96 14.59
C ALA A 96 5.05 8.85 13.17
N ALA A 97 3.75 8.55 13.04
CA ALA A 97 3.08 8.49 11.73
C ALA A 97 3.08 9.85 11.01
N LYS A 98 2.91 10.98 11.73
CA LYS A 98 3.02 12.31 11.12
C LYS A 98 4.40 12.62 10.53
N ALA A 99 5.45 11.99 11.06
CA ALA A 99 6.81 12.16 10.54
C ALA A 99 7.00 11.49 9.16
N CYS A 100 6.16 10.50 8.81
CA CYS A 100 6.17 9.88 7.48
C CYS A 100 5.92 10.89 6.35
N ASP A 101 5.17 11.96 6.62
CA ASP A 101 4.84 12.99 5.63
C ASP A 101 5.91 14.08 5.50
N LEU A 102 7.01 14.00 6.24
CA LEU A 102 8.01 15.07 6.30
C LEU A 102 8.64 15.33 4.92
N ALA A 103 9.01 14.27 4.20
CA ALA A 103 9.61 14.40 2.86
C ALA A 103 8.65 15.10 1.88
N ILE A 104 7.38 14.73 1.90
CA ILE A 104 6.34 15.37 1.07
C ILE A 104 6.17 16.85 1.44
N LYS A 105 6.18 17.19 2.73
CA LYS A 105 6.07 18.58 3.20
C LYS A 105 7.29 19.43 2.85
N LEU A 106 8.48 18.82 2.75
CA LEU A 106 9.70 19.52 2.33
C LEU A 106 9.72 19.75 0.82
N GLU A 107 9.28 18.78 0.03
CA GLU A 107 9.17 18.90 -1.43
C GLU A 107 8.03 19.83 -1.85
N TYR A 108 6.91 19.78 -1.13
CA TYR A 108 5.70 20.55 -1.38
C TYR A 108 5.31 21.35 -0.12
N PRO A 109 5.97 22.50 0.12
CA PRO A 109 5.77 23.27 1.34
C PRO A 109 4.38 23.90 1.46
N SER A 110 3.63 24.06 0.37
CA SER A 110 2.24 24.51 0.40
C SER A 110 1.24 23.45 -0.10
N GLN A 111 0.04 23.44 0.49
CA GLN A 111 -1.07 22.62 0.01
C GLN A 111 -1.48 22.97 -1.43
N LYS A 112 -1.27 24.22 -1.86
CA LYS A 112 -1.57 24.67 -3.22
C LYS A 112 -0.67 24.00 -4.24
N GLU A 113 0.62 23.87 -3.94
CA GLU A 113 1.58 23.16 -4.82
C GLU A 113 1.25 21.67 -4.90
N ARG A 114 0.87 21.05 -3.78
CA ARG A 114 0.42 19.65 -3.79
C ARG A 114 -0.86 19.45 -4.58
N ALA A 115 -1.84 20.34 -4.44
CA ALA A 115 -3.14 20.24 -5.11
C ALA A 115 -3.06 20.44 -6.64
N GLN A 116 -1.95 20.97 -7.16
CA GLN A 116 -1.71 21.10 -8.60
C GLN A 116 -1.24 19.80 -9.26
N ARG A 117 -0.98 18.75 -8.47
CA ARG A 117 -0.58 17.42 -8.96
C ARG A 117 -1.81 16.52 -9.10
N ASP A 118 -1.85 15.76 -10.18
CA ASP A 118 -2.89 14.78 -10.52
C ASP A 118 -2.39 13.32 -10.47
N HIS A 119 -1.14 13.10 -10.07
CA HIS A 119 -0.50 11.80 -10.00
C HIS A 119 0.18 11.57 -8.65
N ILE A 120 0.35 10.29 -8.31
CA ILE A 120 1.08 9.83 -7.11
C ILE A 120 2.59 9.88 -7.41
N GLU A 121 3.35 10.47 -6.49
CA GLU A 121 4.81 10.57 -6.59
C GLU A 121 5.52 9.56 -5.69
N LEU A 122 6.82 9.36 -5.90
CA LEU A 122 7.61 8.41 -5.12
C LEU A 122 7.50 8.66 -3.61
N TYR A 123 7.53 9.94 -3.19
CA TYR A 123 7.43 10.29 -1.78
C TYR A 123 6.04 10.01 -1.20
N ASP A 124 4.98 10.05 -1.99
CA ASP A 124 3.64 9.60 -1.57
C ASP A 124 3.65 8.10 -1.28
N VAL A 125 4.26 7.29 -2.16
CA VAL A 125 4.41 5.83 -1.96
C VAL A 125 5.24 5.53 -0.70
N MET A 126 6.35 6.26 -0.52
CA MET A 126 7.20 6.09 0.67
C MET A 126 6.48 6.47 1.97
N ALA A 127 5.73 7.56 1.97
CA ALA A 127 4.93 7.96 3.12
C ALA A 127 3.87 6.90 3.41
N ALA A 128 3.10 6.46 2.42
CA ALA A 128 2.07 5.43 2.58
C ALA A 128 2.65 4.15 3.19
N ARG A 129 3.79 3.68 2.68
CA ARG A 129 4.51 2.51 3.24
C ARG A 129 4.95 2.73 4.69
N CYS A 130 5.42 3.92 5.03
CA CYS A 130 5.81 4.30 6.39
C CYS A 130 4.60 4.25 7.34
N HIS A 131 3.47 4.86 6.94
CA HIS A 131 2.21 4.79 7.68
C HIS A 131 1.79 3.35 7.93
N TYR A 132 1.74 2.52 6.88
CA TYR A 132 1.41 1.10 7.00
C TYR A 132 2.31 0.37 8.02
N SER A 133 3.62 0.55 7.92
CA SER A 133 4.59 -0.15 8.78
C SER A 133 4.41 0.20 10.25
N ILE A 134 4.21 1.49 10.56
CA ILE A 134 3.94 1.95 11.93
C ILE A 134 2.62 1.37 12.44
N ARG A 135 1.55 1.47 11.65
CA ARG A 135 0.23 0.96 12.05
C ARG A 135 0.21 -0.54 12.25
N LYS A 136 0.98 -1.28 11.46
CA LYS A 136 1.14 -2.73 11.59
C LYS A 136 1.85 -3.11 12.88
N GLN A 137 3.00 -2.51 13.17
CA GLN A 137 3.74 -2.77 14.42
C GLN A 137 2.90 -2.40 15.64
N GLN A 138 2.17 -1.28 15.56
CA GLN A 138 1.23 -0.87 16.61
C GLN A 138 0.12 -1.90 16.81
N ASN A 139 -0.41 -2.48 15.73
CA ASN A 139 -1.46 -3.49 15.77
C ASN A 139 -0.98 -4.77 16.45
N GLU A 140 0.18 -5.29 16.03
CA GLU A 140 0.82 -6.47 16.60
C GLU A 140 1.02 -6.30 18.12
N PHE A 141 1.61 -5.17 18.54
CA PHE A 141 1.81 -4.88 19.96
C PHE A 141 0.50 -4.79 20.75
N LEU A 142 -0.53 -4.13 20.22
CA LEU A 142 -1.81 -3.98 20.92
C LEU A 142 -2.53 -5.31 21.06
N HIS A 143 -2.50 -6.18 20.04
CA HIS A 143 -3.10 -7.50 20.13
C HIS A 143 -2.37 -8.40 21.13
N ASP A 144 -1.03 -8.38 21.14
CA ASP A 144 -0.23 -9.11 22.14
C ASP A 144 -0.51 -8.61 23.56
N LEU A 145 -0.62 -7.29 23.74
CA LEU A 145 -0.99 -6.73 25.03
C LEU A 145 -2.39 -7.15 25.45
N HIS A 146 -3.34 -7.12 24.51
CA HIS A 146 -4.73 -7.49 24.76
C HIS A 146 -4.88 -8.98 25.12
N SER A 147 -4.11 -9.89 24.51
CA SER A 147 -4.19 -11.31 24.84
C SER A 147 -3.79 -11.57 26.30
N ILE A 148 -2.78 -10.88 26.81
CA ILE A 148 -2.33 -11.02 28.21
C ILE A 148 -3.34 -10.41 29.19
N THR A 149 -4.07 -9.36 28.80
CA THR A 149 -5.07 -8.73 29.68
C THR A 149 -6.37 -9.52 29.86
N ASN A 150 -6.57 -10.58 29.06
CA ASN A 150 -7.76 -11.43 29.12
C ASN A 150 -7.52 -12.80 29.79
N ASP A 151 -6.29 -13.08 30.23
CA ASP A 151 -5.91 -14.24 31.05
C ASP A 151 -6.07 -13.94 32.55
#